data_AF-A0A561PTU0-F1
#
_entry.id   AF-A0A561PTU0-F1
#
_cell.length_a   1.000
_cell.length_b   1.000
_cell.length_c   1.000
_cell.angle_alpha   90.00
_cell.angle_beta   90.00
_cell.angle_gamma   90.00
#
_symmetry.space_group_name_H-M   'P 1'
#
loop_
_entity.id
_entity.type
_entity.pdbx_description
1 polymer ?
#
loop_
_entity_poly.entity_id
_entity_poly.type
_entity_poly.pdbx_seq_one_letter_code
_entity_poly.pdbx_strand_id
1 'polypeptide(L)'
;MNEHFNDIFSTTRCLSQQQLLDYVQGKLTAEEQHEVEMHLSDCELCSDALEGLEAIKDKEKIPGWIRQMKWELLKKLRTRYRSRRKSENYIYLAVIILCILFLLLALFWTYHFSTIKH
;
A
#
# COMPACT_ATOMS: atom_id res chain seq x y z
N MET A 1 19.04 -10.64 -8.02
CA MET A 1 17.71 -9.99 -7.96
C MET A 1 17.02 -10.37 -9.26
N ASN A 2 15.92 -11.13 -9.20
CA ASN A 2 15.41 -11.89 -10.34
C ASN A 2 14.70 -10.96 -11.35
N GLU A 3 15.31 -10.76 -12.53
CA GLU A 3 14.77 -9.92 -13.61
C GLU A 3 13.45 -10.47 -14.21
N HIS A 4 13.14 -11.73 -13.95
CA HIS A 4 11.96 -12.45 -14.47
C HIS A 4 10.62 -11.93 -13.91
N PHE A 5 10.61 -11.12 -12.84
CA PHE A 5 9.39 -10.55 -12.27
C PHE A 5 9.00 -9.20 -12.88
N ASN A 6 9.91 -8.51 -13.58
CA ASN A 6 9.60 -7.22 -14.20
C ASN A 6 8.64 -7.36 -15.39
N ASP A 7 8.58 -8.54 -16.00
CA ASP A 7 7.73 -8.81 -17.18
C ASP A 7 6.30 -9.23 -16.81
N ILE A 8 6.01 -9.50 -15.54
CA ILE A 8 4.63 -9.70 -15.04
C ILE A 8 3.94 -8.34 -14.83
N PHE A 9 4.73 -7.28 -14.69
CA PHE A 9 4.27 -5.90 -14.58
C PHE A 9 4.54 -5.10 -15.85
N SER A 10 4.98 -5.76 -16.94
CA SER A 10 5.09 -5.10 -18.24
C SER A 10 3.68 -4.78 -18.74
N THR A 11 3.57 -3.61 -19.39
CA THR A 11 2.32 -2.95 -19.81
C THR A 11 1.32 -3.95 -20.35
N THR A 12 0.32 -4.30 -19.53
CA THR A 12 -0.78 -5.15 -19.96
C THR A 12 -1.46 -4.43 -21.12
N ARG A 13 -1.57 -5.07 -22.28
CA ARG A 13 -2.29 -4.54 -23.46
C ARG A 13 -3.82 -4.48 -23.21
N CYS A 14 -4.25 -4.41 -21.96
CA CYS A 14 -5.63 -4.41 -21.51
C CYS A 14 -6.16 -2.98 -21.33
N LEU A 15 -7.48 -2.84 -21.40
CA LEU A 15 -8.15 -1.57 -21.21
C LEU A 15 -7.90 -1.02 -19.80
N SER A 16 -7.71 0.30 -19.72
CA SER A 16 -7.66 0.97 -18.43
C SER A 16 -9.04 0.97 -17.76
N GLN A 17 -9.05 1.06 -16.42
CA GLN A 17 -10.29 1.17 -15.65
C GLN A 17 -11.15 2.38 -16.09
N GLN A 18 -10.52 3.49 -16.47
CA GLN A 18 -11.24 4.68 -16.92
C GLN A 18 -11.90 4.46 -18.28
N GLN A 19 -11.20 3.84 -19.24
CA GLN A 19 -11.75 3.52 -20.56
C GLN A 19 -12.97 2.59 -20.47
N LEU A 20 -12.91 1.55 -19.62
CA LEU A 20 -14.07 0.66 -19.38
C LEU A 20 -15.26 1.42 -18.78
N LEU A 21 -15.01 2.32 -17.81
CA LEU A 21 -16.05 3.15 -17.21
C LEU A 21 -16.67 4.12 -18.21
N ASP A 22 -15.85 4.75 -19.05
CA ASP A 22 -16.29 5.71 -20.05
C ASP A 22 -17.07 5.00 -21.18
N TYR A 23 -16.69 3.77 -21.55
CA TYR A 23 -17.46 2.92 -22.46
C TYR A 23 -18.86 2.62 -21.89
N VAL A 24 -18.93 2.10 -20.65
CA VAL A 24 -20.21 1.77 -19.98
C VAL A 24 -21.12 2.99 -19.77
N GLN A 25 -20.52 4.18 -19.66
CA GLN A 25 -21.23 5.46 -19.51
C GLN A 25 -21.56 6.13 -20.86
N GLY A 26 -21.12 5.57 -21.99
CA GLY A 26 -21.36 6.12 -23.33
C GLY A 26 -20.63 7.46 -23.59
N LYS A 27 -19.48 7.67 -22.94
CA LYS A 27 -18.71 8.94 -23.03
C LYS A 27 -17.59 8.92 -24.07
N LEU A 28 -17.29 7.75 -24.64
CA LEU A 28 -16.26 7.58 -25.66
C LEU A 28 -16.73 8.07 -27.04
N THR A 29 -15.79 8.56 -27.84
CA THR A 29 -16.01 8.87 -29.26
C THR A 29 -16.21 7.58 -30.08
N ALA A 30 -16.75 7.69 -31.30
CA ALA A 30 -16.97 6.52 -32.17
C ALA A 30 -15.67 5.76 -32.50
N GLU A 31 -14.56 6.48 -32.65
CA GLU A 31 -13.23 5.89 -32.90
C GLU A 31 -12.76 5.09 -31.69
N GLU A 32 -12.84 5.66 -30.49
CA GLU A 32 -12.45 5.00 -29.23
C GLU A 32 -13.35 3.81 -28.88
N GLN A 33 -14.66 3.91 -29.16
CA GLN A 33 -15.58 2.79 -28.98
C GLN A 33 -15.18 1.58 -29.83
N HIS A 34 -14.82 1.83 -31.09
CA HIS A 34 -14.39 0.76 -32.00
C HIS A 34 -13.11 0.06 -31.51
N GLU A 35 -12.13 0.82 -31.01
CA GLU A 35 -10.91 0.25 -30.43
C GLU A 35 -11.21 -0.59 -29.18
N VAL A 36 -12.13 -0.13 -28.33
CA VAL A 36 -12.56 -0.87 -27.13
C VAL A 36 -13.26 -2.16 -27.51
N GLU A 37 -14.18 -2.14 -28.48
CA GLU A 37 -14.89 -3.33 -28.96
C GLU A 37 -13.94 -4.38 -29.55
N MET A 38 -12.95 -3.93 -30.34
CA MET A 38 -11.92 -4.81 -30.88
C MET A 38 -11.08 -5.45 -29.76
N HIS A 39 -10.78 -4.72 -28.69
CA HIS A 39 -10.09 -5.29 -27.54
C HIS A 39 -10.96 -6.29 -26.76
N LEU A 40 -12.23 -5.98 -26.57
CA LEU A 40 -13.17 -6.84 -25.83
C LEU A 40 -13.39 -8.17 -26.55
N SER A 41 -13.35 -8.19 -27.90
CA SER A 41 -13.41 -9.45 -28.66
C SER A 41 -12.16 -10.31 -28.51
N ASP A 42 -11.01 -9.69 -28.25
CA ASP A 42 -9.71 -10.38 -28.16
C ASP A 42 -9.32 -10.77 -26.72
N CYS A 43 -9.94 -10.15 -25.71
CA CYS A 43 -9.58 -10.32 -24.30
C CYS A 43 -10.77 -10.71 -23.44
N GLU A 44 -10.90 -12.01 -23.16
CA GLU A 44 -11.95 -12.58 -22.28
C GLU A 44 -11.98 -11.90 -20.90
N LEU A 45 -10.82 -11.61 -20.31
CA LEU A 45 -10.74 -10.95 -19.00
C LEU A 45 -11.38 -9.55 -19.01
N CYS A 46 -11.19 -8.77 -20.08
CA CYS A 46 -11.79 -7.44 -20.19
C CYS A 46 -13.28 -7.53 -20.47
N SER A 47 -13.72 -8.54 -21.25
CA SER A 47 -15.14 -8.83 -21.47
C SER A 47 -15.85 -9.17 -20.16
N ASP A 48 -15.30 -10.08 -19.36
CA ASP A 48 -15.84 -10.45 -18.05
C ASP A 48 -15.91 -9.24 -17.10
N ALA A 49 -14.84 -8.43 -17.10
CA ALA A 49 -14.80 -7.21 -16.30
C ALA A 49 -15.87 -6.20 -16.73
N LEU A 50 -16.14 -6.09 -18.04
CA LEU A 50 -17.21 -5.24 -18.57
C LEU A 50 -18.59 -5.75 -18.14
N GLU A 51 -18.87 -7.05 -18.29
CA GLU A 51 -20.15 -7.63 -17.88
C GLU A 51 -20.44 -7.39 -16.39
N GLY A 52 -19.43 -7.59 -15.53
CA GLY A 52 -19.54 -7.31 -14.10
C GLY A 52 -19.79 -5.82 -13.80
N LEU A 53 -19.25 -4.92 -14.61
CA LEU A 53 -19.44 -3.48 -14.50
C LEU A 53 -20.84 -3.06 -14.98
N GLU A 54 -21.35 -3.68 -16.05
CA GLU A 54 -22.68 -3.42 -16.59
C GLU A 54 -23.81 -3.95 -15.69
N ALA A 55 -23.56 -5.02 -14.94
CA ALA A 55 -24.51 -5.57 -13.96
C ALA A 55 -24.88 -4.58 -12.84
N ILE A 56 -24.10 -3.51 -12.66
CA ILE A 56 -24.34 -2.48 -11.66
C ILE A 56 -25.41 -1.50 -12.17
N LYS A 57 -26.61 -1.55 -11.57
CA LYS A 57 -27.76 -0.70 -11.94
C LYS A 57 -27.49 0.81 -11.84
N ASP A 58 -26.76 1.23 -10.80
CA ASP A 58 -26.48 2.65 -10.54
C ASP A 58 -25.12 3.08 -11.13
N LYS A 59 -25.00 3.07 -12.46
CA LYS A 59 -23.76 3.39 -13.19
C LYS A 59 -23.15 4.75 -12.80
N GLU A 60 -24.00 5.73 -12.48
CA GLU A 60 -23.58 7.09 -12.07
C GLU A 60 -22.88 7.14 -10.70
N LYS A 61 -23.13 6.17 -9.81
CA LYS A 61 -22.55 6.15 -8.46
C LYS A 61 -21.20 5.44 -8.39
N ILE A 62 -20.87 4.65 -9.41
CA ILE A 62 -19.60 3.89 -9.53
C ILE A 62 -18.36 4.75 -9.24
N PRO A 63 -18.16 5.93 -9.86
CA PRO A 63 -16.96 6.75 -9.60
C PRO A 63 -16.89 7.26 -8.14
N GLY A 64 -18.05 7.52 -7.52
CA GLY A 64 -18.14 7.94 -6.13
C GLY A 64 -17.67 6.85 -5.16
N TRP A 65 -18.15 5.62 -5.36
CA TRP A 65 -17.78 4.47 -4.54
C TRP A 65 -16.29 4.11 -4.69
N ILE A 66 -15.76 4.07 -5.91
CA ILE A 66 -14.33 3.79 -6.15
C ILE A 66 -13.44 4.79 -5.39
N ARG A 67 -13.80 6.08 -5.46
CA ARG A 67 -13.07 7.14 -4.75
C ARG A 67 -13.13 6.96 -3.23
N GLN A 68 -14.30 6.61 -2.69
CA GLN A 68 -14.44 6.38 -1.25
C GLN A 68 -13.62 5.17 -0.79
N MET A 69 -13.67 4.05 -1.51
CA MET A 69 -12.90 2.84 -1.18
C MET A 69 -11.40 3.14 -1.16
N LYS A 70 -10.88 3.83 -2.19
CA LYS A 70 -9.47 4.22 -2.25
C LYS A 70 -9.06 5.03 -1.02
N TRP A 71 -9.89 5.99 -0.62
CA TRP A 71 -9.65 6.80 0.58
C TRP A 71 -9.64 5.98 1.86
N GLU A 72 -10.60 5.07 2.04
CA GLU A 72 -10.66 4.21 3.21
C GLU A 72 -9.47 3.26 3.30
N LEU A 73 -9.07 2.66 2.17
CA LEU A 73 -7.88 1.80 2.08
C LEU A 73 -6.62 2.58 2.45
N LEU A 74 -6.39 3.74 1.83
CA LEU A 74 -5.23 4.59 2.13
C LEU A 74 -5.24 5.07 3.58
N LYS A 75 -6.41 5.35 4.15
CA LYS A 75 -6.56 5.71 5.57
C LYS A 75 -6.18 4.54 6.49
N LYS A 76 -6.60 3.32 6.18
CA LYS A 76 -6.21 2.10 6.93
C LYS A 76 -4.71 1.84 6.84
N LEU A 77 -4.10 2.01 5.67
CA LEU A 77 -2.64 1.89 5.50
C LEU A 77 -1.89 2.96 6.30
N ARG A 78 -2.33 4.22 6.23
CA ARG A 78 -1.74 5.34 6.97
C ARG A 78 -1.83 5.16 8.49
N THR A 79 -2.97 4.71 8.99
CA THR A 79 -3.17 4.47 10.43
C THR A 79 -2.31 3.30 10.94
N ARG A 80 -2.17 2.23 10.15
CA ARG A 80 -1.27 1.10 10.46
C ARG A 80 0.19 1.53 10.50
N TYR A 81 0.62 2.36 9.53
CA TYR A 81 1.97 2.94 9.52
C TYR A 81 2.21 3.83 10.75
N ARG A 82 1.26 4.72 11.09
CA ARG A 82 1.36 5.62 12.25
C ARG A 82 1.36 4.86 13.58
N SER A 83 0.68 3.72 13.68
CA SER A 83 0.70 2.85 14.86
C SER A 83 2.06 2.16 15.06
N ARG A 84 2.77 1.77 13.99
CA ARG A 84 4.11 1.19 14.11
C ARG A 84 5.16 2.19 14.59
N ARG A 85 4.97 3.48 14.31
CA ARG A 85 5.87 4.56 14.79
C ARG A 85 5.73 4.85 16.30
N LYS A 86 4.71 4.33 16.98
CA LYS A 86 4.59 4.43 18.46
C LYS A 86 5.59 3.54 19.22
N SER A 87 6.40 2.73 18.52
CA SER A 87 7.46 1.90 19.09
C SER A 87 8.69 2.69 19.56
N GLU A 88 8.75 4.00 19.30
CA GLU A 88 9.90 4.84 19.70
C GLU A 88 10.03 5.01 21.23
N ASN A 89 8.96 4.77 22.00
CA ASN A 89 9.00 4.85 23.47
C ASN A 89 9.83 3.71 24.11
N TYR A 90 9.90 2.53 23.48
CA TYR A 90 10.65 1.39 24.03
C TYR A 90 12.18 1.59 23.91
N ILE A 91 12.61 2.31 22.86
CA ILE A 91 14.03 2.63 22.64
C ILE A 91 14.53 3.56 23.76
N TYR A 92 13.74 4.55 24.17
CA TYR A 92 14.10 5.46 25.25
C TYR A 92 14.26 4.74 26.60
N LEU A 93 13.35 3.81 26.92
CA LEU A 93 13.44 2.99 28.13
C LEU A 93 14.71 2.11 28.16
N ALA A 94 15.07 1.51 27.02
CA ALA A 94 16.27 0.69 26.91
C ALA A 94 17.56 1.48 27.17
N VAL A 95 17.63 2.72 26.67
CA VAL A 95 18.80 3.61 26.87
C VAL A 95 18.96 3.99 28.34
N ILE A 96 17.87 4.34 29.04
CA ILE A 96 17.92 4.68 30.47
C ILE A 96 18.46 3.51 31.30
N ILE A 97 17.96 2.30 31.07
CA ILE A 97 18.39 1.10 31.79
C ILE A 97 19.88 0.86 31.58
N LEU A 98 20.37 1.00 30.34
CA LEU A 98 21.77 0.81 30.00
C LEU A 98 22.68 1.85 30.68
N CYS A 99 22.26 3.12 30.74
CA CYS A 99 22.97 4.16 31.47
C CYS A 99 23.07 3.85 32.98
N ILE A 100 21.98 3.39 33.60
CA ILE A 100 21.97 3.02 35.02
C ILE A 100 22.93 1.86 35.29
N LEU A 101 22.90 0.81 34.45
CA LEU A 101 23.84 -0.32 34.57
C LEU A 101 25.29 0.13 34.46
N PHE A 102 25.60 1.04 33.53
CA PHE A 102 26.95 1.56 33.35
C PHE A 102 27.44 2.34 34.58
N LEU A 103 26.56 3.16 35.19
CA LEU A 103 26.86 3.88 36.43
C LEU A 103 27.12 2.92 37.59
N LEU A 104 26.30 1.87 37.74
CA LEU A 104 26.49 0.86 38.79
C LEU A 104 27.80 0.11 38.63
N LEU A 105 28.17 -0.26 37.39
CA LEU A 105 29.44 -0.91 37.10
C LEU A 105 30.63 0.00 37.41
N ALA A 106 30.54 1.29 37.08
CA ALA A 106 31.59 2.26 37.38
C ALA A 106 31.78 2.42 38.90
N LEU A 107 30.69 2.54 39.66
CA LEU A 107 30.74 2.60 41.13
C LEU A 107 31.29 1.32 41.76
N PHE A 108 30.92 0.16 41.23
CA PHE A 108 31.46 -1.11 41.67
C PHE A 108 32.98 -1.20 41.45
N TRP A 109 33.44 -0.77 40.27
CA TRP A 109 34.86 -0.75 39.93
C TRP A 109 35.67 0.20 40.82
N THR A 110 35.16 1.40 41.09
CA THR A 110 35.85 2.36 41.97
C THR A 110 35.93 1.86 43.41
N TYR A 111 34.86 1.24 43.92
CA TYR A 111 34.86 0.60 45.24
C TYR A 111 35.88 -0.54 45.31
N HIS A 112 35.83 -1.48 44.36
CA HIS A 112 36.75 -2.63 44.30
C HIS A 112 38.23 -2.19 44.20
N PHE A 113 38.52 -1.18 43.38
CA PHE A 113 39.88 -0.64 43.28
C PHE A 113 40.31 0.12 44.53
N SER A 114 39.39 0.81 45.21
CA SER A 114 39.66 1.48 46.48
C SER A 114 39.91 0.50 47.62
N THR A 115 39.25 -0.66 47.63
CA THR A 115 39.46 -1.70 48.64
C THR A 115 40.71 -2.53 48.41
N ILE A 116 41.19 -2.67 47.17
CA ILE A 116 42.46 -3.36 46.85
C ILE A 116 43.70 -2.52 47.19
N LYS A 117 43.56 -1.19 47.19
CA LYS A 117 44.66 -0.25 47.45
C LYS A 117 44.94 0.00 48.94
N HIS A 118 44.16 -0.56 49.86
CA HIS A 118 44.28 -0.35 51.30
C HIS A 118 44.75 -1.61 52.01
#